data_AF-A0A8H4ECM7-F1
#
_entry.id   AF-A0A8H4ECM7-F1
#
_cell.length_a   1.000
_cell.length_b   1.000
_cell.length_c   1.000
_cell.angle_alpha   90.00
_cell.angle_beta   90.00
_cell.angle_gamma   90.00
#
_symmetry.space_group_name_H-M   'P 1'
#
loop_
_entity.id
_entity.type
_entity.pdbx_description
1 polymer ?
#
loop_
_entity_poly.entity_id
_entity_poly.type
_entity_poly.pdbx_seq_one_letter_code
_entity_poly.pdbx_strand_id
1 'polypeptide(L)'
;MHQSQLLLGLILAIEAASAHPRSWGPRKFTSLVSFGDSYTDQSRLNYFGSHNGSAPPVGWEQPDNNNTASGGYVWGHYVSQYADVNLYNYAVSGAVCSNEITPRTFSYINDLFPSVLEYEVPAFLADSKHKVSGKKFLNIPPRETVYSIWIGTNDLGNYAFITDSQVKNKTIPDYINCVYSVLDQVYANGGRYFVLMNLAPLQLAPLYATPENGGVGANHYWPEKPDNLTLISYRMWEQVATVNDVFKYQTPYELLVARRYPGARFAVMDMYGLLSEVYYNPTKYFNGSAPANVTGFNNHCPLSGGECTQLASPDSFMWYDELHPSQRTDQIIAEEFVKVVRGDKEWPCPAARLPCPRQDFTMSHVLPEVQRPPYPIAIRPESITRHEVIVTVTNRPEPWHSLDYSIEHAGTELFTVHGQPWKISQARMFHDRSGLPLFELRCQWYDSSSLCLRLPGGDQCILEAKLRVAMNAPRAVVTFRNAAQQPRSSGAEQSEEIVLEVHAQDLYNILQVVVVQNRNVAYIHRITDRSVLAEGQRPPFRFRPKWTVRVAEGVDLSLIAVVVVIVGQRAGLDVGDG
;
A
#
# COMPACT_ATOMS: atom_id res chain seq x y z
N MET A 1 -39.19 -46.19 -22.12
CA MET A 1 -40.19 -45.18 -21.68
C MET A 1 -39.99 -45.00 -20.19
N HIS A 2 -39.21 -43.98 -19.77
CA HIS A 2 -39.69 -42.71 -19.16
C HIS A 2 -40.50 -42.96 -17.87
N GLN A 3 -40.26 -42.40 -16.69
CA GLN A 3 -39.50 -41.25 -16.15
C GLN A 3 -39.50 -41.46 -14.61
N SER A 4 -38.38 -41.32 -13.89
CA SER A 4 -37.98 -40.14 -13.08
C SER A 4 -38.93 -39.74 -11.92
N GLN A 5 -38.47 -39.89 -10.67
CA GLN A 5 -38.21 -38.83 -9.66
C GLN A 5 -38.10 -39.46 -8.25
N LEU A 6 -36.91 -39.58 -7.63
CA LEU A 6 -36.15 -38.60 -6.83
C LEU A 6 -36.84 -38.16 -5.53
N LEU A 7 -36.34 -38.67 -4.39
CA LEU A 7 -36.04 -37.91 -3.16
C LEU A 7 -35.37 -38.83 -2.12
N LEU A 8 -34.03 -38.92 -2.16
CA LEU A 8 -33.23 -39.36 -1.02
C LEU A 8 -32.69 -38.09 -0.35
N GLY A 9 -33.29 -37.72 0.79
CA GLY A 9 -32.75 -36.70 1.66
C GLY A 9 -31.56 -37.25 2.44
N LEU A 10 -30.35 -36.91 2.03
CA LEU A 10 -29.16 -37.11 2.84
C LEU A 10 -29.03 -35.92 3.80
N ILE A 11 -29.37 -36.15 5.07
CA ILE A 11 -29.04 -35.22 6.16
C ILE A 11 -27.53 -35.37 6.42
N LEU A 12 -26.72 -34.54 5.78
CA LEU A 12 -25.36 -34.27 6.23
C LEU A 12 -25.47 -33.33 7.43
N ALA A 13 -25.51 -33.92 8.63
CA ALA A 13 -25.20 -33.21 9.86
C ALA A 13 -23.73 -32.79 9.79
N ILE A 14 -23.49 -31.58 9.31
CA ILE A 14 -22.24 -30.88 9.55
C ILE A 14 -22.27 -30.54 11.03
N GLU A 15 -21.54 -31.30 11.84
CA GLU A 15 -21.06 -30.81 13.13
C GLU A 15 -20.24 -29.55 12.83
N ALA A 16 -20.90 -28.39 12.86
CA ALA A 16 -20.27 -27.12 13.10
C ALA A 16 -19.78 -27.14 14.55
N ALA A 17 -18.74 -27.93 14.81
CA ALA A 17 -17.88 -27.70 15.95
C ALA A 17 -17.47 -26.24 15.85
N SER A 18 -17.90 -25.45 16.82
CA SER A 18 -17.52 -24.07 17.04
C SER A 18 -16.00 -23.98 17.14
N ALA A 19 -15.33 -23.93 16.00
CA ALA A 19 -13.91 -23.68 15.91
C ALA A 19 -13.73 -22.20 16.21
N HIS A 20 -13.54 -21.88 17.49
CA HIS A 20 -12.86 -20.65 17.85
C HIS A 20 -11.61 -20.53 16.95
N PRO A 21 -11.40 -19.39 16.28
CA PRO A 21 -10.26 -19.24 15.37
C PRO A 21 -9.00 -19.55 16.17
N ARG A 22 -8.30 -20.63 15.80
CA ARG A 22 -6.99 -20.93 16.36
C ARG A 22 -6.11 -19.74 16.01
N SER A 23 -5.40 -19.21 17.00
CA SER A 23 -4.30 -18.26 16.79
C SER A 23 -3.41 -18.74 15.64
N TRP A 24 -2.90 -17.80 14.85
CA TRP A 24 -2.04 -18.11 13.71
C TRP A 24 -0.79 -18.88 14.17
N GLY A 25 -0.13 -18.35 15.21
CA GLY A 25 1.13 -18.85 15.71
C GLY A 25 1.04 -20.16 16.51
N PRO A 26 2.16 -20.62 17.06
CA PRO A 26 2.23 -21.87 17.79
C PRO A 26 1.46 -21.78 19.11
N ARG A 27 1.01 -22.94 19.63
CA ARG A 27 0.33 -23.01 20.94
C ARG A 27 1.22 -22.53 22.10
N LYS A 28 2.53 -22.68 21.95
CA LYS A 28 3.57 -22.16 22.83
C LYS A 28 4.61 -21.51 21.94
N PHE A 29 5.08 -20.34 22.31
CA PHE A 29 6.16 -19.65 21.62
C PHE A 29 7.36 -19.66 22.57
N THR A 30 8.42 -20.40 22.22
CA THR A 30 9.59 -20.59 23.09
C THR A 30 10.89 -20.12 22.47
N SER A 31 10.92 -19.97 21.14
CA SER A 31 12.14 -19.64 20.41
C SER A 31 11.82 -18.82 19.16
N LEU A 32 12.60 -17.77 18.93
CA LEU A 32 12.59 -16.94 17.73
C LEU A 32 13.93 -17.12 17.00
N VAL A 33 13.88 -17.44 15.72
CA VAL A 33 15.03 -17.43 14.82
C VAL A 33 14.85 -16.32 13.81
N SER A 34 15.77 -15.37 13.74
CA SER A 34 15.61 -14.16 12.91
C SER A 34 16.71 -14.04 11.86
N PHE A 35 16.31 -13.67 10.65
CA PHE A 35 17.16 -13.34 9.50
C PHE A 35 16.85 -11.92 9.04
N GLY A 36 17.81 -11.21 8.46
CA GLY A 36 17.56 -9.85 7.99
C GLY A 36 18.79 -8.96 7.94
N ASP A 37 18.56 -7.65 7.97
CA ASP A 37 19.62 -6.65 7.84
C ASP A 37 19.87 -5.87 9.14
N SER A 38 20.25 -4.60 9.03
CA SER A 38 20.53 -3.71 10.16
C SER A 38 19.31 -3.41 11.02
N TYR A 39 18.09 -3.61 10.52
CA TYR A 39 16.89 -3.50 11.34
C TYR A 39 16.76 -4.67 12.33
N THR A 40 17.54 -5.74 12.15
CA THR A 40 17.46 -6.94 12.98
C THR A 40 18.80 -7.31 13.61
N ASP A 41 19.94 -6.98 13.02
CA ASP A 41 21.27 -7.31 13.57
C ASP A 41 21.52 -6.66 14.94
N GLN A 42 22.14 -7.43 15.82
CA GLN A 42 22.51 -7.00 17.17
C GLN A 42 24.03 -7.04 17.38
N SER A 43 24.74 -8.00 16.79
CA SER A 43 26.15 -8.27 17.13
C SER A 43 26.97 -8.91 16.00
N ARG A 44 26.36 -9.40 14.92
CA ARG A 44 27.08 -10.19 13.92
C ARG A 44 27.97 -9.34 13.04
N LEU A 45 27.51 -8.18 12.55
CA LEU A 45 28.40 -7.29 11.78
C LEU A 45 29.64 -6.90 12.61
N ASN A 46 29.45 -6.60 13.90
CA ASN A 46 30.54 -6.28 14.82
C ASN A 46 31.55 -7.43 14.95
N TYR A 47 31.08 -8.68 14.95
CA TYR A 47 31.97 -9.85 14.92
C TYR A 47 32.80 -9.86 13.63
N PHE A 48 32.17 -9.74 12.46
CA PHE A 48 32.88 -9.71 11.18
C PHE A 48 33.94 -8.60 11.14
N GLY A 49 33.59 -7.39 11.60
CA GLY A 49 34.54 -6.28 11.70
C GLY A 49 35.72 -6.59 12.61
N SER A 50 35.46 -7.05 13.84
CA SER A 50 36.51 -7.36 14.82
C SER A 50 37.36 -8.60 14.48
N HIS A 51 36.93 -9.41 13.51
CA HIS A 51 37.63 -10.63 13.08
C HIS A 51 38.07 -10.58 11.61
N ASN A 52 38.29 -9.37 11.07
CA ASN A 52 38.83 -9.15 9.73
C ASN A 52 38.07 -9.92 8.64
N GLY A 53 36.74 -9.85 8.68
CA GLY A 53 35.83 -10.51 7.74
C GLY A 53 35.57 -11.99 8.01
N SER A 54 36.19 -12.58 9.04
CA SER A 54 35.92 -13.98 9.39
C SER A 54 34.56 -14.13 10.04
N ALA A 55 33.78 -15.11 9.56
CA ALA A 55 32.48 -15.44 10.13
C ALA A 55 32.61 -15.98 11.57
N PRO A 56 31.60 -15.73 12.45
CA PRO A 56 31.44 -16.45 13.70
C PRO A 56 31.51 -17.97 13.50
N PRO A 57 32.22 -18.72 14.36
CA PRO A 57 32.27 -20.17 14.26
C PRO A 57 30.90 -20.81 14.52
N VAL A 58 30.72 -22.04 14.05
CA VAL A 58 29.52 -22.84 14.36
C VAL A 58 29.40 -23.02 15.87
N GLY A 59 28.19 -22.80 16.40
CA GLY A 59 27.91 -22.84 17.84
C GLY A 59 28.33 -21.56 18.58
N TRP A 60 28.58 -20.47 17.87
CA TRP A 60 28.85 -19.18 18.51
C TRP A 60 27.59 -18.63 19.18
N GLU A 61 27.68 -18.42 20.50
CA GLU A 61 26.62 -17.75 21.26
C GLU A 61 26.72 -16.23 21.04
N GLN A 62 25.68 -15.67 20.43
CA GLN A 62 25.63 -14.25 20.16
C GLN A 62 25.52 -13.46 21.47
N PRO A 63 26.44 -12.51 21.75
CA PRO A 63 26.35 -11.66 22.92
C PRO A 63 25.18 -10.68 22.79
N ASP A 64 24.58 -10.35 23.93
CA ASP A 64 23.63 -9.25 24.02
C ASP A 64 24.35 -7.91 23.79
N ASN A 65 23.73 -7.01 23.02
CA ASN A 65 24.32 -5.72 22.65
C ASN A 65 23.24 -4.65 22.45
N ASN A 66 23.40 -3.53 23.13
CA ASN A 66 22.53 -2.35 23.03
C ASN A 66 23.12 -1.21 22.20
N ASN A 67 24.28 -1.43 21.57
CA ASN A 67 24.88 -0.51 20.61
C ASN A 67 24.68 -1.08 19.21
N THR A 68 23.50 -0.84 18.65
CA THR A 68 23.06 -1.34 17.34
C THR A 68 22.66 -0.17 16.43
N ALA A 69 22.21 -0.48 15.22
CA ALA A 69 21.74 0.53 14.27
C ALA A 69 20.48 1.28 14.75
N SER A 70 19.78 0.82 15.80
CA SER A 70 18.63 1.54 16.39
C SER A 70 19.01 2.55 17.47
N GLY A 71 20.30 2.69 17.78
CA GLY A 71 20.78 3.47 18.92
C GLY A 71 20.55 2.81 20.28
N GLY A 72 20.15 1.55 20.26
CA GLY A 72 19.75 0.79 21.43
C GLY A 72 19.65 -0.70 21.13
N TYR A 73 18.71 -1.36 21.79
CA TYR A 73 18.33 -2.73 21.47
C TYR A 73 17.39 -2.80 20.26
N VAL A 74 17.58 -3.82 19.41
CA VAL A 74 16.70 -4.10 18.26
C VAL A 74 15.40 -4.80 18.65
N TRP A 75 14.38 -4.77 17.78
CA TRP A 75 13.07 -5.35 18.05
C TRP A 75 13.13 -6.83 18.51
N GLY A 76 14.05 -7.63 17.94
CA GLY A 76 14.21 -9.05 18.30
C GLY A 76 14.59 -9.25 19.77
N HIS A 77 15.42 -8.36 20.32
CA HIS A 77 15.75 -8.35 21.75
C HIS A 77 14.49 -8.11 22.60
N TYR A 78 13.67 -7.14 22.24
CA TYR A 78 12.43 -6.87 22.95
C TYR A 78 11.41 -8.02 22.85
N VAL A 79 11.30 -8.70 21.70
CA VAL A 79 10.47 -9.90 21.59
C VAL A 79 10.94 -10.98 22.56
N SER A 80 12.26 -11.19 22.67
CA SER A 80 12.83 -12.16 23.61
C SER A 80 12.41 -11.88 25.06
N GLN A 81 12.37 -10.60 25.45
CA GLN A 81 11.95 -10.17 26.78
C GLN A 81 10.42 -10.24 26.98
N TYR A 82 9.65 -9.74 26.02
CA TYR A 82 8.19 -9.62 26.12
C TYR A 82 7.47 -10.98 26.04
N ALA A 83 8.08 -11.94 25.35
CA ALA A 83 7.54 -13.28 25.17
C ALA A 83 8.28 -14.36 25.97
N ASP A 84 9.38 -14.04 26.64
CA ASP A 84 10.27 -14.99 27.35
C ASP A 84 10.71 -16.15 26.45
N VAL A 85 11.38 -15.80 25.33
CA VAL A 85 11.79 -16.75 24.30
C VAL A 85 13.29 -16.73 24.04
N ASN A 86 13.84 -17.87 23.62
CA ASN A 86 15.21 -17.95 23.13
C ASN A 86 15.32 -17.21 21.79
N LEU A 87 16.20 -16.21 21.71
CA LEU A 87 16.49 -15.51 20.46
C LEU A 87 17.74 -16.09 19.81
N TYR A 88 17.60 -16.55 18.56
CA TYR A 88 18.70 -16.94 17.69
C TYR A 88 18.72 -16.01 16.48
N ASN A 89 19.49 -14.94 16.58
CA ASN A 89 19.57 -13.92 15.56
C ASN A 89 20.72 -14.21 14.60
N TYR A 90 20.43 -14.24 13.31
CA TYR A 90 21.39 -14.45 12.22
C TYR A 90 21.58 -13.22 11.34
N ALA A 91 20.76 -12.17 11.53
CA ALA A 91 20.81 -10.95 10.74
C ALA A 91 22.19 -10.28 10.80
N VAL A 92 22.60 -9.68 9.68
CA VAL A 92 23.83 -8.90 9.58
C VAL A 92 23.52 -7.51 9.05
N SER A 93 23.97 -6.46 9.75
CA SER A 93 23.81 -5.09 9.28
C SER A 93 24.44 -4.90 7.90
N GLY A 94 23.69 -4.29 6.97
CA GLY A 94 24.09 -4.13 5.57
C GLY A 94 23.83 -5.35 4.68
N ALA A 95 23.29 -6.46 5.21
CA ALA A 95 22.91 -7.60 4.41
C ALA A 95 21.88 -7.23 3.34
N VAL A 96 22.07 -7.79 2.15
CA VAL A 96 21.03 -7.94 1.12
C VAL A 96 20.51 -9.37 1.17
N CYS A 97 19.41 -9.66 0.46
CA CYS A 97 18.95 -11.05 0.36
C CYS A 97 20.02 -11.95 -0.26
N SER A 98 20.66 -11.49 -1.35
CA SER A 98 21.77 -12.18 -1.99
C SER A 98 22.71 -11.22 -2.71
N ASN A 99 24.00 -11.43 -2.50
CA ASN A 99 25.06 -10.70 -3.21
C ASN A 99 25.14 -11.06 -4.71
N GLU A 100 24.47 -12.13 -5.16
CA GLU A 100 24.32 -12.43 -6.60
C GLU A 100 23.28 -11.54 -7.30
N ILE A 101 22.53 -10.74 -6.52
CA ILE A 101 21.47 -9.86 -7.02
C ILE A 101 21.87 -8.40 -6.84
N THR A 102 22.21 -8.01 -5.62
CA THR A 102 22.44 -6.62 -5.18
C THR A 102 23.70 -6.56 -4.31
N PRO A 103 24.89 -6.89 -4.84
CA PRO A 103 26.10 -7.00 -4.04
C PRO A 103 26.42 -5.69 -3.32
N ARG A 104 26.70 -5.77 -2.01
CA ARG A 104 27.01 -4.59 -1.20
C ARG A 104 28.40 -4.70 -0.59
N THR A 105 29.27 -3.73 -0.87
CA THR A 105 30.64 -3.72 -0.36
C THR A 105 30.71 -3.20 1.07
N PHE A 106 31.43 -3.93 1.93
CA PHE A 106 31.84 -3.50 3.26
C PHE A 106 33.34 -3.17 3.26
N SER A 107 33.65 -1.89 3.02
CA SER A 107 35.03 -1.41 2.85
C SER A 107 35.93 -1.70 4.05
N TYR A 108 35.38 -1.77 5.27
CA TYR A 108 36.14 -2.01 6.50
C TYR A 108 36.88 -3.36 6.50
N ILE A 109 36.29 -4.40 5.89
CA ILE A 109 36.91 -5.73 5.76
C ILE A 109 37.40 -6.01 4.33
N ASN A 110 37.27 -5.05 3.42
CA ASN A 110 37.58 -5.19 1.99
C ASN A 110 36.89 -6.41 1.33
N ASP A 111 35.62 -6.62 1.68
CA ASP A 111 34.78 -7.70 1.15
C ASP A 111 33.31 -7.23 1.02
N LEU A 112 32.40 -8.12 0.63
CA LEU A 112 30.96 -7.86 0.65
C LEU A 112 30.40 -8.01 2.07
N PHE A 113 29.31 -7.28 2.35
CA PHE A 113 28.49 -7.57 3.51
C PHE A 113 27.98 -9.03 3.43
N PRO A 114 28.06 -9.81 4.52
CA PRO A 114 27.46 -11.14 4.57
C PRO A 114 25.96 -11.04 4.33
N SER A 115 25.45 -11.72 3.30
CA SER A 115 24.05 -11.70 2.88
C SER A 115 23.26 -12.90 3.40
N VAL A 116 21.94 -12.86 3.28
CA VAL A 116 21.05 -13.87 3.87
C VAL A 116 21.31 -15.26 3.29
N LEU A 117 21.37 -15.41 1.96
CA LEU A 117 21.57 -16.71 1.31
C LEU A 117 23.01 -17.23 1.44
N GLU A 118 24.00 -16.34 1.37
CA GLU A 118 25.41 -16.72 1.32
C GLU A 118 26.00 -16.93 2.73
N TYR A 119 25.42 -16.35 3.78
CA TYR A 119 25.91 -16.48 5.15
C TYR A 119 24.85 -16.90 6.17
N GLU A 120 23.77 -16.12 6.33
CA GLU A 120 22.87 -16.27 7.49
C GLU A 120 22.18 -17.63 7.53
N VAL A 121 21.64 -18.08 6.40
CA VAL A 121 21.02 -19.39 6.26
C VAL A 121 22.04 -20.51 6.45
N PRO A 122 23.21 -20.53 5.76
CA PRO A 122 24.25 -21.51 6.03
C PRO A 122 24.69 -21.59 7.50
N ALA A 123 24.85 -20.46 8.18
CA ALA A 123 25.22 -20.39 9.60
C ALA A 123 24.14 -21.05 10.48
N PHE A 124 22.87 -20.69 10.27
CA PHE A 124 21.74 -21.34 10.94
C PHE A 124 21.68 -22.85 10.71
N LEU A 125 21.86 -23.29 9.46
CA LEU A 125 21.84 -24.70 9.11
C LEU A 125 22.97 -25.47 9.80
N ALA A 126 24.16 -24.89 9.91
CA ALA A 126 25.28 -25.47 10.63
C ALA A 126 24.98 -25.59 12.14
N ASP A 127 24.49 -24.51 12.75
CA ASP A 127 24.13 -24.46 14.18
C ASP A 127 23.01 -25.43 14.54
N SER A 128 22.02 -25.60 13.65
CA SER A 128 20.90 -26.53 13.86
C SER A 128 21.32 -28.01 13.95
N LYS A 129 22.49 -28.33 13.40
CA LYS A 129 23.11 -29.66 13.43
C LYS A 129 24.16 -29.78 14.54
N HIS A 130 24.61 -28.65 15.10
CA HIS A 130 25.68 -28.60 16.09
C HIS A 130 25.22 -29.08 17.47
N LYS A 131 26.17 -29.67 18.21
CA LYS A 131 25.95 -30.14 19.58
C LYS A 131 27.08 -29.70 20.50
N VAL A 132 26.70 -29.18 21.66
CA VAL A 132 27.62 -28.83 22.74
C VAL A 132 27.39 -29.80 23.89
N SER A 133 28.43 -30.53 24.30
CA SER A 133 28.36 -31.53 25.39
C SER A 133 27.21 -32.54 25.22
N GLY A 134 26.98 -32.99 23.98
CA GLY A 134 25.94 -33.97 23.63
C GLY A 134 24.52 -33.40 23.47
N LYS A 135 24.27 -32.14 23.83
CA LYS A 135 22.98 -31.45 23.66
C LYS A 135 22.98 -30.63 22.36
N LYS A 136 21.82 -30.49 21.71
CA LYS A 136 21.70 -29.59 20.55
C LYS A 136 22.03 -28.16 20.98
N PHE A 137 22.81 -27.47 20.15
CA PHE A 137 23.11 -26.05 20.38
C PHE A 137 21.84 -25.20 20.30
N LEU A 138 21.06 -25.37 19.23
CA LEU A 138 19.76 -24.69 19.09
C LEU A 138 18.64 -25.45 19.81
N ASN A 139 17.94 -24.76 20.71
CA ASN A 139 16.68 -25.20 21.29
C ASN A 139 15.51 -24.66 20.45
N ILE A 140 15.22 -25.32 19.34
CA ILE A 140 14.21 -24.90 18.36
C ILE A 140 13.16 -26.00 18.10
N PRO A 141 12.27 -26.29 19.06
CA PRO A 141 11.20 -27.27 18.85
C PRO A 141 10.29 -26.83 17.68
N PRO A 142 10.06 -27.67 16.64
CA PRO A 142 9.36 -27.26 15.42
C PRO A 142 7.94 -26.73 15.61
N ARG A 143 7.28 -27.11 16.72
CA ARG A 143 5.91 -26.68 17.05
C ARG A 143 5.84 -25.43 17.94
N GLU A 144 6.99 -24.91 18.36
CA GLU A 144 7.09 -23.81 19.34
C GLU A 144 8.08 -22.71 18.90
N THR A 145 8.69 -22.87 17.72
CA THR A 145 9.66 -21.93 17.14
C THR A 145 9.03 -21.13 16.01
N VAL A 146 9.24 -19.82 16.05
CA VAL A 146 8.91 -18.89 14.95
C VAL A 146 10.19 -18.48 14.24
N TYR A 147 10.13 -18.43 12.91
CA TYR A 147 11.21 -17.98 12.04
C TYR A 147 10.79 -16.66 11.40
N SER A 148 11.56 -15.60 11.55
CA SER A 148 11.27 -14.30 10.93
C SER A 148 12.32 -13.91 9.92
N ILE A 149 11.88 -13.22 8.87
CA ILE A 149 12.78 -12.55 7.94
C ILE A 149 12.30 -11.13 7.68
N TRP A 150 13.20 -10.16 7.85
CA TRP A 150 12.97 -8.76 7.47
C TRP A 150 14.17 -8.27 6.66
N ILE A 151 13.99 -8.23 5.34
CA ILE A 151 15.09 -7.97 4.39
C ILE A 151 14.58 -7.21 3.17
N GLY A 152 15.43 -6.36 2.61
CA GLY A 152 15.22 -5.67 1.34
C GLY A 152 15.44 -4.16 1.41
N THR A 153 15.69 -3.61 2.60
CA THR A 153 16.10 -2.21 2.77
C THR A 153 17.36 -1.91 1.95
N ASN A 154 18.36 -2.81 2.02
CA ASN A 154 19.59 -2.68 1.24
C ASN A 154 19.42 -3.08 -0.23
N ASP A 155 18.56 -4.06 -0.54
CA ASP A 155 18.29 -4.50 -1.92
C ASP A 155 17.62 -3.40 -2.76
N LEU A 156 16.64 -2.70 -2.19
CA LEU A 156 16.01 -1.56 -2.85
C LEU A 156 16.83 -0.27 -2.72
N GLY A 157 17.72 -0.22 -1.73
CA GLY A 157 18.42 0.97 -1.30
C GLY A 157 19.54 1.45 -2.24
N ASN A 158 20.35 2.36 -1.72
CA ASN A 158 21.44 2.97 -2.46
C ASN A 158 22.51 1.94 -2.84
N TYR A 159 23.11 2.11 -4.02
CA TYR A 159 24.00 1.12 -4.65
C TYR A 159 23.32 -0.19 -5.04
N ALA A 160 21.99 -0.18 -5.13
CA ALA A 160 21.19 -1.31 -5.58
C ALA A 160 20.05 -0.83 -6.51
N PHE A 161 18.80 -1.26 -6.32
CA PHE A 161 17.73 -0.99 -7.31
C PHE A 161 17.33 0.50 -7.43
N ILE A 162 17.50 1.35 -6.40
CA ILE A 162 17.19 2.78 -6.55
C ILE A 162 18.18 3.52 -7.44
N THR A 163 19.41 3.01 -7.56
CA THR A 163 20.50 3.58 -8.37
C THR A 163 20.83 2.74 -9.59
N ASP A 164 19.98 1.77 -9.96
CA ASP A 164 20.20 0.86 -11.09
C ASP A 164 21.54 0.12 -11.03
N SER A 165 22.00 -0.20 -9.81
CA SER A 165 23.33 -0.74 -9.54
C SER A 165 23.34 -2.24 -9.21
N GLN A 166 22.18 -2.90 -9.27
CA GLN A 166 22.07 -4.35 -9.17
C GLN A 166 22.92 -5.07 -10.24
N VAL A 167 23.17 -6.37 -10.04
CA VAL A 167 23.85 -7.21 -11.04
C VAL A 167 23.07 -7.17 -12.37
N LYS A 168 23.82 -7.14 -13.48
CA LYS A 168 23.24 -7.09 -14.83
C LYS A 168 22.18 -8.18 -15.02
N ASN A 169 21.03 -7.80 -15.58
CA ASN A 169 19.86 -8.64 -15.84
C ASN A 169 19.11 -9.12 -14.59
N LYS A 170 19.43 -8.61 -13.39
CA LYS A 170 18.61 -8.83 -12.18
C LYS A 170 17.54 -7.77 -12.04
N THR A 171 16.43 -8.16 -11.43
CA THR A 171 15.21 -7.37 -11.27
C THR A 171 14.64 -7.56 -9.86
N ILE A 172 13.71 -6.69 -9.45
CA ILE A 172 13.05 -6.78 -8.14
C ILE A 172 12.43 -8.18 -7.90
N PRO A 173 11.77 -8.83 -8.88
CA PRO A 173 11.33 -10.22 -8.73
C PRO A 173 12.45 -11.22 -8.37
N ASP A 174 13.69 -11.03 -8.81
CA ASP A 174 14.81 -11.90 -8.40
C ASP A 174 15.07 -11.79 -6.89
N TYR A 175 15.05 -10.57 -6.35
CA TYR A 175 15.15 -10.33 -4.91
C TYR A 175 13.98 -10.98 -4.15
N ILE A 176 12.75 -10.82 -4.63
CA ILE A 176 11.56 -11.44 -4.03
C ILE A 176 11.71 -12.97 -4.01
N ASN A 177 12.15 -13.58 -5.11
CA ASN A 177 12.39 -15.02 -5.21
C ASN A 177 13.53 -15.50 -4.29
N CYS A 178 14.55 -14.66 -4.06
CA CYS A 178 15.58 -14.93 -3.07
C CYS A 178 14.98 -15.07 -1.66
N VAL A 179 14.04 -14.20 -1.27
CA VAL A 179 13.36 -14.29 0.04
C VAL A 179 12.61 -15.62 0.17
N TYR A 180 11.89 -16.07 -0.86
CA TYR A 180 11.25 -17.40 -0.83
C TYR A 180 12.24 -18.56 -0.84
N SER A 181 13.42 -18.40 -1.45
CA SER A 181 14.50 -19.40 -1.39
C SER A 181 15.11 -19.54 0.01
N VAL A 182 15.17 -18.44 0.77
CA VAL A 182 15.52 -18.49 2.21
C VAL A 182 14.47 -19.29 2.98
N LEU A 183 13.19 -18.97 2.77
CA LEU A 183 12.07 -19.66 3.42
C LEU A 183 12.04 -21.16 3.09
N ASP A 184 12.37 -21.54 1.85
CA ASP A 184 12.51 -22.95 1.44
C ASP A 184 13.57 -23.70 2.24
N GLN A 185 14.75 -23.11 2.40
CA GLN A 185 15.85 -23.75 3.12
C GLN A 185 15.54 -23.91 4.61
N VAL A 186 14.93 -22.90 5.23
CA VAL A 186 14.49 -22.97 6.64
C VAL A 186 13.36 -23.99 6.81
N TYR A 187 12.41 -24.06 5.87
CA TYR A 187 11.33 -25.05 5.86
C TYR A 187 11.86 -26.48 5.71
N ALA A 188 12.83 -26.69 4.79
CA ALA A 188 13.51 -27.96 4.58
C ALA A 188 14.26 -28.43 5.84
N ASN A 189 14.76 -27.48 6.65
CA ASN A 189 15.39 -27.75 7.94
C ASN A 189 14.39 -28.00 9.09
N GLY A 190 13.08 -27.98 8.81
CA GLY A 190 12.03 -28.29 9.78
C GLY A 190 11.26 -27.08 10.32
N GLY A 191 11.51 -25.87 9.83
CA GLY A 191 10.75 -24.68 10.22
C GLY A 191 9.27 -24.77 9.84
N ARG A 192 8.36 -24.33 10.71
CA ARG A 192 6.90 -24.47 10.49
C ARG A 192 6.07 -23.22 10.75
N TYR A 193 6.58 -22.21 11.46
CA TYR A 193 5.89 -20.93 11.67
C TYR A 193 6.79 -19.82 11.18
N PHE A 194 6.34 -19.10 10.16
CA PHE A 194 7.13 -18.09 9.46
C PHE A 194 6.46 -16.72 9.56
N VAL A 195 7.21 -15.70 9.98
CA VAL A 195 6.80 -14.30 9.86
C VAL A 195 7.65 -13.64 8.78
N LEU A 196 7.04 -13.38 7.63
CA LEU A 196 7.63 -12.52 6.61
C LEU A 196 7.28 -11.08 6.96
N MET A 197 8.26 -10.28 7.37
CA MET A 197 8.07 -8.86 7.64
C MET A 197 8.23 -8.13 6.32
N ASN A 198 7.15 -7.49 5.82
CA ASN A 198 7.21 -6.75 4.57
C ASN A 198 8.10 -5.50 4.72
N LEU A 199 8.39 -4.80 3.63
CA LEU A 199 9.26 -3.64 3.66
C LEU A 199 8.63 -2.49 4.44
N ALA A 200 9.46 -1.81 5.24
CA ALA A 200 9.14 -0.53 5.84
C ALA A 200 8.75 0.51 4.76
N PRO A 201 8.02 1.57 5.12
CA PRO A 201 7.73 2.67 4.20
C PRO A 201 9.01 3.51 4.02
N LEU A 202 10.00 2.98 3.27
CA LEU A 202 11.33 3.57 3.16
C LEU A 202 11.31 4.99 2.61
N GLN A 203 10.30 5.35 1.80
CA GLN A 203 10.09 6.71 1.33
C GLN A 203 9.79 7.73 2.46
N LEU A 204 9.53 7.27 3.69
CA LEU A 204 9.34 8.12 4.88
C LEU A 204 10.61 8.21 5.74
N ALA A 205 11.61 7.35 5.51
CA ALA A 205 12.90 7.44 6.21
C ALA A 205 13.66 8.69 5.72
N PRO A 206 14.33 9.47 6.58
CA PRO A 206 15.03 10.70 6.17
C PRO A 206 16.01 10.51 5.00
N LEU A 207 16.60 9.32 4.85
CA LEU A 207 17.47 8.95 3.74
C LEU A 207 16.75 8.95 2.38
N TYR A 208 15.44 8.73 2.32
CA TYR A 208 14.67 8.70 1.07
C TYR A 208 13.46 9.63 1.06
N ALA A 209 13.16 10.34 2.16
CA ALA A 209 12.02 11.24 2.25
C ALA A 209 12.12 12.43 1.29
N THR A 210 10.97 13.01 0.98
CA THR A 210 10.89 14.29 0.27
C THR A 210 11.43 15.42 1.16
N PRO A 211 11.91 16.55 0.58
CA PRO A 211 12.45 17.66 1.36
C PRO A 211 11.49 18.17 2.45
N GLU A 212 10.21 18.29 2.14
CA GLU A 212 9.17 18.74 3.06
C GLU A 212 8.88 17.77 4.22
N ASN A 213 9.33 16.52 4.11
CA ASN A 213 9.15 15.47 5.11
C ASN A 213 10.46 15.08 5.82
N GLY A 214 11.47 15.95 5.80
CA GLY A 214 12.75 15.73 6.48
C GLY A 214 13.79 14.96 5.66
N GLY A 215 13.58 14.86 4.34
CA GLY A 215 14.56 14.29 3.42
C GLY A 215 15.90 15.00 3.46
N VAL A 216 16.98 14.26 3.66
CA VAL A 216 18.35 14.81 3.72
C VAL A 216 19.09 14.67 2.40
N GLY A 217 20.10 15.51 2.18
CA GLY A 217 21.04 15.38 1.05
C GLY A 217 22.09 14.28 1.25
N ALA A 218 23.26 14.48 0.66
CA ALA A 218 24.44 13.63 0.88
C ALA A 218 24.72 13.43 2.38
N ASN A 219 24.99 12.18 2.76
CA ASN A 219 25.24 11.73 4.14
C ASN A 219 26.17 10.51 4.14
N HIS A 220 26.57 10.00 5.31
CA HIS A 220 27.55 8.91 5.40
C HIS A 220 27.06 7.56 4.85
N TYR A 221 25.75 7.35 4.69
CA TYR A 221 25.23 6.17 4.00
C TYR A 221 25.27 6.32 2.49
N TRP A 222 25.07 7.54 1.97
CA TRP A 222 25.04 7.84 0.53
C TRP A 222 25.75 9.18 0.22
N PRO A 223 27.10 9.21 0.20
CA PRO A 223 27.86 10.46 0.07
C PRO A 223 27.64 11.21 -1.26
N GLU A 224 27.31 10.50 -2.32
CA GLU A 224 27.05 10.99 -3.67
C GLU A 224 25.55 11.02 -4.00
N LYS A 225 24.69 11.11 -2.99
CA LYS A 225 23.25 11.15 -3.17
C LYS A 225 22.83 12.28 -4.13
N PRO A 226 22.04 12.00 -5.18
CA PRO A 226 21.55 13.02 -6.10
C PRO A 226 20.63 14.07 -5.42
N ASP A 227 20.66 15.30 -5.93
CA ASP A 227 19.91 16.43 -5.36
C ASP A 227 18.38 16.32 -5.49
N ASN A 228 17.87 15.52 -6.43
CA ASN A 228 16.43 15.37 -6.65
C ASN A 228 15.81 14.39 -5.64
N LEU A 229 15.69 14.85 -4.39
CA LEU A 229 15.15 14.06 -3.27
C LEU A 229 13.72 13.59 -3.53
N THR A 230 12.90 14.41 -4.19
CA THR A 230 11.52 14.06 -4.57
C THR A 230 11.48 12.86 -5.52
N LEU A 231 12.34 12.84 -6.56
CA LEU A 231 12.43 11.70 -7.47
C LEU A 231 12.89 10.44 -6.75
N ILE A 232 13.90 10.54 -5.88
CA ILE A 232 14.40 9.43 -5.06
C ILE A 232 13.27 8.86 -4.19
N SER A 233 12.53 9.74 -3.51
CA SER A 233 11.43 9.36 -2.63
C SER A 233 10.33 8.60 -3.37
N TYR A 234 9.86 9.14 -4.49
CA TYR A 234 8.79 8.49 -5.26
C TYR A 234 9.26 7.19 -5.91
N ARG A 235 10.52 7.13 -6.37
CA ARG A 235 11.10 5.87 -6.88
C ARG A 235 11.18 4.81 -5.78
N MET A 236 11.62 5.19 -4.57
CA MET A 236 11.63 4.28 -3.42
C MET A 236 10.21 3.79 -3.09
N TRP A 237 9.24 4.70 -3.09
CA TRP A 237 7.84 4.38 -2.82
C TRP A 237 7.28 3.36 -3.81
N GLU A 238 7.50 3.56 -5.12
CA GLU A 238 7.05 2.64 -6.16
C GLU A 238 7.63 1.24 -5.98
N GLN A 239 8.93 1.15 -5.65
CA GLN A 239 9.61 -0.14 -5.43
C GLN A 239 9.08 -0.85 -4.17
N VAL A 240 8.98 -0.13 -3.05
CA VAL A 240 8.46 -0.67 -1.77
C VAL A 240 7.01 -1.14 -1.92
N ALA A 241 6.15 -0.30 -2.51
CA ALA A 241 4.75 -0.63 -2.72
C ALA A 241 4.60 -1.89 -3.59
N THR A 242 5.38 -1.97 -4.69
CA THR A 242 5.38 -3.13 -5.59
C THR A 242 5.77 -4.41 -4.87
N VAL A 243 6.89 -4.41 -4.12
CA VAL A 243 7.36 -5.59 -3.38
C VAL A 243 6.34 -6.02 -2.33
N ASN A 244 5.79 -5.06 -1.57
CA ASN A 244 4.84 -5.36 -0.50
C ASN A 244 3.54 -5.96 -1.04
N ASP A 245 3.03 -5.47 -2.18
CA ASP A 245 1.87 -6.05 -2.84
C ASP A 245 2.18 -7.46 -3.35
N VAL A 246 3.37 -7.70 -3.90
CA VAL A 246 3.79 -9.05 -4.29
C VAL A 246 3.84 -9.98 -3.07
N PHE A 247 4.43 -9.59 -1.94
CA PHE A 247 4.41 -10.43 -0.74
C PHE A 247 2.98 -10.72 -0.26
N LYS A 248 2.11 -9.72 -0.26
CA LYS A 248 0.70 -9.86 0.12
C LYS A 248 -0.05 -10.91 -0.69
N TYR A 249 0.20 -11.01 -2.00
CA TYR A 249 -0.51 -11.96 -2.88
C TYR A 249 0.25 -13.26 -3.14
N GLN A 250 1.58 -13.20 -3.30
CA GLN A 250 2.40 -14.37 -3.55
C GLN A 250 2.46 -15.29 -2.34
N THR A 251 2.58 -14.77 -1.11
CA THR A 251 2.65 -15.63 0.08
C THR A 251 1.42 -16.54 0.20
N PRO A 252 0.16 -16.05 0.20
CA PRO A 252 -0.98 -16.95 0.26
C PRO A 252 -1.10 -17.86 -0.97
N TYR A 253 -0.65 -17.44 -2.16
CA TYR A 253 -0.59 -18.31 -3.34
C TYR A 253 0.36 -19.51 -3.11
N GLU A 254 1.60 -19.25 -2.65
CA GLU A 254 2.61 -20.27 -2.38
C GLU A 254 2.11 -21.28 -1.34
N LEU A 255 1.40 -20.82 -0.32
CA LEU A 255 0.84 -21.67 0.73
C LEU A 255 -0.40 -22.46 0.31
N LEU A 256 -1.41 -21.78 -0.23
CA LEU A 256 -2.76 -22.32 -0.36
C LEU A 256 -3.01 -22.95 -1.74
N VAL A 257 -2.37 -22.40 -2.78
CA VAL A 257 -2.57 -22.81 -4.17
C VAL A 257 -1.43 -23.72 -4.62
N ALA A 258 -0.19 -23.22 -4.59
CA ALA A 258 0.98 -24.01 -4.97
C ALA A 258 1.31 -25.11 -3.95
N ARG A 259 0.82 -24.96 -2.70
CA ARG A 259 1.07 -25.89 -1.59
C ARG A 259 2.57 -26.14 -1.36
N ARG A 260 3.39 -25.11 -1.54
CA ARG A 260 4.87 -25.16 -1.43
C ARG A 260 5.34 -25.57 -0.04
N TYR A 261 4.57 -25.24 1.01
CA TYR A 261 4.95 -25.47 2.40
C TYR A 261 3.94 -26.34 3.20
N PRO A 262 3.82 -27.65 2.91
CA PRO A 262 2.89 -28.53 3.61
C PRO A 262 3.03 -28.51 5.14
N GLY A 263 1.94 -28.15 5.83
CA GLY A 263 1.88 -28.16 7.29
C GLY A 263 2.63 -27.01 7.98
N ALA A 264 3.21 -26.08 7.22
CA ALA A 264 3.71 -24.82 7.76
C ALA A 264 2.62 -23.74 7.77
N ARG A 265 2.90 -22.65 8.47
CA ARG A 265 2.04 -21.47 8.62
C ARG A 265 2.87 -20.22 8.41
N PHE A 266 2.33 -19.28 7.65
CA PHE A 266 3.00 -18.02 7.34
C PHE A 266 2.11 -16.86 7.73
N ALA A 267 2.71 -15.81 8.29
CA ALA A 267 2.12 -14.50 8.46
C ALA A 267 2.96 -13.52 7.66
N VAL A 268 2.30 -12.61 6.96
CA VAL A 268 2.96 -11.41 6.43
C VAL A 268 2.68 -10.30 7.42
N MET A 269 3.71 -9.91 8.19
CA MET A 269 3.59 -8.80 9.12
C MET A 269 3.70 -7.49 8.34
N ASP A 270 2.69 -6.65 8.47
CA ASP A 270 2.58 -5.39 7.74
C ASP A 270 3.38 -4.27 8.43
N MET A 271 4.70 -4.30 8.25
CA MET A 271 5.62 -3.27 8.68
C MET A 271 5.33 -1.94 7.99
N TYR A 272 4.95 -1.96 6.72
CA TYR A 272 4.57 -0.76 5.98
C TYR A 272 3.42 -0.04 6.69
N GLY A 273 2.32 -0.75 6.96
CA GLY A 273 1.16 -0.23 7.66
C GLY A 273 1.48 0.22 9.09
N LEU A 274 2.19 -0.61 9.86
CA LEU A 274 2.58 -0.30 11.24
C LEU A 274 3.41 1.00 11.32
N LEU A 275 4.48 1.10 10.54
CA LEU A 275 5.37 2.25 10.58
C LEU A 275 4.73 3.49 9.97
N SER A 276 3.83 3.34 8.99
CA SER A 276 3.03 4.47 8.49
C SER A 276 2.07 4.99 9.58
N GLU A 277 1.43 4.10 10.34
CA GLU A 277 0.55 4.47 11.46
C GLU A 277 1.34 5.18 12.56
N VAL A 278 2.54 4.69 12.89
CA VAL A 278 3.46 5.38 13.82
C VAL A 278 3.84 6.78 13.29
N TYR A 279 4.09 6.90 11.99
CA TYR A 279 4.45 8.18 11.36
C TYR A 279 3.30 9.20 11.37
N TYR A 280 2.09 8.79 10.96
CA TYR A 280 0.95 9.70 10.81
C TYR A 280 0.16 9.92 12.11
N ASN A 281 0.25 9.01 13.08
CA ASN A 281 -0.42 9.11 14.39
C ASN A 281 0.57 9.00 15.57
N PRO A 282 1.63 9.82 15.62
CA PRO A 282 2.79 9.55 16.47
C PRO A 282 2.55 9.71 17.97
N THR A 283 1.60 10.56 18.38
CA THR A 283 1.29 10.80 19.81
C THR A 283 0.74 9.57 20.52
N LYS A 284 0.22 8.58 19.78
CA LYS A 284 -0.22 7.29 20.30
C LYS A 284 0.96 6.39 20.72
N TYR A 285 2.11 6.57 20.08
CA TYR A 285 3.26 5.67 20.16
C TYR A 285 4.44 6.26 20.94
N PHE A 286 4.62 7.57 20.82
CA PHE A 286 5.65 8.33 21.50
C PHE A 286 5.02 9.21 22.58
N ASN A 287 5.09 8.72 23.83
CA ASN A 287 4.70 9.42 25.05
C ASN A 287 5.92 9.82 25.88
N GLY A 288 7.07 9.99 25.22
CA GLY A 288 8.37 10.18 25.82
C GLY A 288 8.62 11.60 26.32
N SER A 289 9.90 11.91 26.45
CA SER A 289 10.43 13.10 27.11
C SER A 289 10.21 14.42 26.34
N ALA A 290 9.80 14.35 25.08
CA ALA A 290 9.49 15.47 24.21
C ALA A 290 8.38 15.12 23.20
N PRO A 291 7.78 16.11 22.51
CA PRO A 291 6.84 15.84 21.42
C PRO A 291 7.45 14.92 20.36
N ALA A 292 6.63 14.03 19.81
CA ALA A 292 7.07 13.04 18.84
C ALA A 292 7.67 13.70 17.58
N ASN A 293 8.80 13.16 17.13
CA ASN A 293 9.49 13.59 15.92
C ASN A 293 9.63 12.41 14.94
N VAL A 294 8.87 12.48 13.85
CA VAL A 294 8.80 11.42 12.82
C VAL A 294 9.50 11.77 11.51
N THR A 295 9.87 13.04 11.31
CA THR A 295 10.56 13.52 10.11
C THR A 295 12.05 13.73 10.33
N GLY A 296 12.46 14.04 11.56
CA GLY A 296 13.86 14.12 11.96
C GLY A 296 14.36 12.81 12.56
N PHE A 297 15.64 12.81 12.94
CA PHE A 297 16.32 11.68 13.54
C PHE A 297 17.22 12.13 14.70
N ASN A 298 17.66 11.20 15.53
CA ASN A 298 18.34 11.51 16.79
C ASN A 298 19.87 11.64 16.66
N ASN A 299 20.51 10.76 15.90
CA ASN A 299 21.95 10.60 15.80
C ASN A 299 22.47 11.21 14.51
N HIS A 300 23.26 12.27 14.62
CA HIS A 300 23.78 13.02 13.50
C HIS A 300 25.27 12.76 13.31
N CYS A 301 25.63 12.21 12.16
CA CYS A 301 27.02 11.95 11.78
C CYS A 301 27.46 12.91 10.67
N PRO A 302 28.76 13.27 10.59
CA PRO A 302 29.29 14.00 9.45
C PRO A 302 29.29 13.11 8.18
N LEU A 303 29.35 13.74 7.00
CA LEU A 303 29.39 13.06 5.69
C LEU A 303 30.46 11.96 5.59
N SER A 304 31.61 12.16 6.24
CA SER A 304 32.72 11.21 6.29
C SER A 304 32.44 9.96 7.14
N GLY A 305 31.32 9.95 7.88
CA GLY A 305 31.15 9.09 9.06
C GLY A 305 32.07 9.51 10.21
N GLY A 306 31.95 8.81 11.35
CA GLY A 306 32.83 9.00 12.51
C GLY A 306 32.07 9.45 13.76
N GLU A 307 32.61 10.46 14.46
CA GLU A 307 32.04 11.00 15.70
C GLU A 307 30.65 11.62 15.46
N CYS A 308 29.62 10.90 15.86
CA CYS A 308 28.23 11.33 15.75
C CYS A 308 27.78 12.05 17.03
N THR A 309 26.84 12.97 16.90
CA THR A 309 26.22 13.68 18.03
C THR A 309 24.75 13.30 18.13
N GLN A 310 24.31 12.88 19.32
CA GLN A 310 22.91 12.58 19.60
C GLN A 310 22.18 13.80 20.15
N LEU A 311 20.96 14.02 19.65
CA LEU A 311 20.04 15.00 20.20
C LEU A 311 19.44 14.53 21.53
N ALA A 312 18.95 15.47 22.34
CA ALA A 312 18.21 15.16 23.56
C ALA A 312 16.86 14.49 23.25
N SER A 313 16.32 13.75 24.22
CA SER A 313 15.03 13.03 24.11
C SER A 313 14.98 11.99 22.97
N PRO A 314 15.92 11.02 22.93
CA PRO A 314 15.95 9.98 21.88
C PRO A 314 14.66 9.15 21.81
N ASP A 315 13.93 9.05 22.93
CA ASP A 315 12.64 8.38 23.06
C ASP A 315 11.47 9.09 22.35
N SER A 316 11.66 10.31 21.87
CA SER A 316 10.67 11.05 21.07
C SER A 316 10.85 10.85 19.55
N PHE A 317 11.96 10.28 19.09
CA PHE A 317 12.25 10.14 17.67
C PHE A 317 11.79 8.78 17.13
N MET A 318 11.15 8.78 15.96
CA MET A 318 10.87 7.55 15.23
C MET A 318 12.13 6.95 14.61
N TRP A 319 13.03 7.80 14.15
CA TRP A 319 14.27 7.42 13.47
C TRP A 319 15.48 7.66 14.38
N TYR A 320 16.36 6.67 14.49
CA TYR A 320 17.63 6.85 15.16
C TYR A 320 18.57 7.71 14.33
N ASP A 321 18.77 7.36 13.06
CA ASP A 321 19.58 8.08 12.08
C ASP A 321 18.77 8.28 10.79
N GLU A 322 19.43 8.54 9.66
CA GLU A 322 18.76 8.79 8.39
C GLU A 322 17.93 7.59 7.89
N LEU A 323 18.18 6.36 8.35
CA LEU A 323 17.59 5.15 7.78
C LEU A 323 16.96 4.23 8.83
N HIS A 324 17.52 4.17 10.04
CA HIS A 324 17.18 3.14 11.01
C HIS A 324 16.08 3.59 11.98
N PRO A 325 15.09 2.72 12.28
CA PRO A 325 14.15 2.93 13.37
C PRO A 325 14.89 3.16 14.69
N SER A 326 14.35 4.03 15.54
CA SER A 326 14.86 4.20 16.90
C SER A 326 14.57 2.99 17.78
N GLN A 327 15.31 2.87 18.88
CA GLN A 327 15.02 1.89 19.94
C GLN A 327 13.55 1.93 20.39
N ARG A 328 12.91 3.11 20.45
CA ARG A 328 11.49 3.21 20.81
C ARG A 328 10.60 2.63 19.71
N THR A 329 10.91 2.88 18.44
CA THR A 329 10.22 2.26 17.31
C THR A 329 10.39 0.74 17.32
N ASP A 330 11.57 0.22 17.67
CA ASP A 330 11.83 -1.21 17.80
C ASP A 330 11.01 -1.89 18.91
N GLN A 331 10.74 -1.19 20.01
CA GLN A 331 9.80 -1.68 21.04
C GLN A 331 8.39 -1.84 20.47
N ILE A 332 7.92 -0.88 19.68
CA ILE A 332 6.60 -0.91 19.05
C ILE A 332 6.52 -2.07 18.04
N ILE A 333 7.57 -2.28 17.25
CA ILE A 333 7.68 -3.42 16.34
C ILE A 333 7.61 -4.74 17.11
N ALA A 334 8.33 -4.85 18.23
CA ALA A 334 8.34 -6.05 19.07
C ALA A 334 6.97 -6.33 19.72
N GLU A 335 6.30 -5.30 20.23
CA GLU A 335 4.93 -5.41 20.75
C GLU A 335 3.98 -5.98 19.69
N GLU A 336 4.05 -5.44 18.46
CA GLU A 336 3.21 -5.90 17.37
C GLU A 336 3.56 -7.31 16.90
N PHE A 337 4.85 -7.65 16.83
CA PHE A 337 5.30 -9.00 16.48
C PHE A 337 4.74 -10.04 17.47
N VAL A 338 4.77 -9.74 18.78
CA VAL A 338 4.21 -10.64 19.80
C VAL A 338 2.69 -10.83 19.62
N LYS A 339 1.95 -9.76 19.30
CA LYS A 339 0.51 -9.87 18.99
C LYS A 339 0.23 -10.74 17.77
N VAL A 340 1.00 -10.57 16.69
CA VAL A 340 0.90 -11.39 15.46
C VAL A 340 1.12 -12.86 15.79
N VAL A 341 2.14 -13.18 16.57
CA VAL A 341 2.45 -14.57 16.98
C VAL A 341 1.36 -15.15 17.88
N ARG A 342 0.87 -14.39 18.87
CA ARG A 342 -0.18 -14.86 19.79
C ARG A 342 -1.56 -14.95 19.14
N GLY A 343 -1.76 -14.28 18.00
CA GLY A 343 -3.03 -14.23 17.29
C GLY A 343 -4.07 -13.35 18.01
N ASP A 344 -3.60 -12.32 18.71
CA ASP A 344 -4.47 -11.36 19.40
C ASP A 344 -5.28 -10.56 18.36
N LYS A 345 -6.57 -10.37 18.66
CA LYS A 345 -7.58 -9.94 17.68
C LYS A 345 -7.55 -8.45 17.32
N GLU A 346 -6.61 -7.67 17.84
CA GLU A 346 -6.56 -6.22 17.59
C GLU A 346 -5.86 -5.85 16.28
N TRP A 347 -5.20 -6.79 15.60
CA TRP A 347 -4.88 -6.68 14.17
C TRP A 347 -4.41 -8.05 13.62
N PRO A 348 -5.11 -8.69 12.68
CA PRO A 348 -4.45 -9.79 11.99
C PRO A 348 -4.68 -9.74 10.47
N CYS A 349 -3.57 -9.82 9.72
CA CYS A 349 -3.57 -10.58 8.47
C CYS A 349 -2.89 -11.94 8.66
N PRO A 350 -3.62 -12.96 9.14
CA PRO A 350 -3.14 -14.33 9.05
C PRO A 350 -3.39 -14.81 7.61
N ALA A 351 -2.31 -15.15 6.90
CA ALA A 351 -2.37 -15.68 5.55
C ALA A 351 -2.90 -17.14 5.55
N ALA A 352 -4.17 -17.35 5.90
CA ALA A 352 -4.97 -18.52 5.53
C ALA A 352 -6.39 -18.42 6.09
N ARG A 353 -7.34 -18.28 5.16
CA ARG A 353 -8.81 -18.39 5.31
C ARG A 353 -9.52 -17.15 5.86
N LEU A 354 -10.23 -16.51 4.93
CA LEU A 354 -11.14 -15.37 5.07
C LEU A 354 -10.43 -14.02 5.37
N PRO A 355 -10.92 -12.93 4.76
CA PRO A 355 -10.19 -11.67 4.72
C PRO A 355 -9.97 -11.17 6.14
N CYS A 356 -8.77 -10.66 6.38
CA CYS A 356 -8.45 -9.81 7.51
C CYS A 356 -9.60 -8.79 7.72
N PRO A 357 -9.88 -8.37 8.96
CA PRO A 357 -10.62 -7.14 9.14
C PRO A 357 -9.91 -6.08 8.30
N ARG A 358 -10.67 -5.45 7.42
CA ARG A 358 -10.16 -4.40 6.54
C ARG A 358 -9.41 -3.40 7.42
N GLN A 359 -8.15 -3.14 7.09
CA GLN A 359 -7.71 -1.74 6.96
C GLN A 359 -8.31 -1.44 5.58
N ASP A 360 -9.50 -0.87 5.39
CA ASP A 360 -10.04 0.29 6.08
C ASP A 360 -8.86 1.10 6.67
N PHE A 361 -7.98 1.68 5.86
CA PHE A 361 -8.33 2.98 5.26
C PHE A 361 -9.84 3.25 5.30
N THR A 362 -10.37 3.34 6.52
CA THR A 362 -11.51 4.17 6.79
C THR A 362 -10.96 5.60 6.66
N MET A 363 -10.66 6.01 5.42
CA MET A 363 -11.52 7.06 4.90
C MET A 363 -12.89 6.50 5.15
N SER A 364 -13.50 6.95 6.24
CA SER A 364 -14.76 6.47 6.74
C SER A 364 -15.63 5.96 5.60
N HIS A 365 -16.41 4.90 5.79
CA HIS A 365 -17.51 4.59 4.88
C HIS A 365 -18.40 5.83 4.57
N VAL A 366 -18.23 6.90 5.35
CA VAL A 366 -18.49 8.30 5.03
C VAL A 366 -17.38 8.88 4.12
N LEU A 367 -17.64 8.98 2.81
CA LEU A 367 -16.92 9.87 1.89
C LEU A 367 -16.52 11.19 2.61
N PRO A 368 -15.33 11.79 2.39
CA PRO A 368 -14.92 12.98 3.14
C PRO A 368 -15.94 14.12 3.07
N GLU A 369 -15.95 15.00 4.08
CA GLU A 369 -16.88 16.13 4.11
C GLU A 369 -16.68 17.05 2.90
N VAL A 370 -17.81 17.43 2.31
CA VAL A 370 -17.85 18.34 1.18
C VAL A 370 -18.12 19.76 1.65
N GLN A 371 -17.63 20.73 0.89
CA GLN A 371 -17.80 22.14 1.16
C GLN A 371 -18.80 22.74 0.17
N ARG A 372 -19.72 23.58 0.65
CA ARG A 372 -20.61 24.34 -0.24
C ARG A 372 -19.78 25.23 -1.17
N PRO A 373 -20.12 25.30 -2.47
CA PRO A 373 -19.50 26.28 -3.36
C PRO A 373 -19.85 27.71 -2.91
N PRO A 374 -19.05 28.73 -3.29
CA PRO A 374 -19.31 30.12 -2.90
C PRO A 374 -20.68 30.67 -3.35
N TYR A 375 -21.22 30.11 -4.43
CA TYR A 375 -22.56 30.34 -4.95
C TYR A 375 -23.05 29.05 -5.62
N PRO A 376 -24.37 28.85 -5.81
CA PRO A 376 -24.86 27.65 -6.48
C PRO A 376 -24.26 27.51 -7.88
N ILE A 377 -23.87 26.28 -8.23
CA ILE A 377 -23.27 25.95 -9.53
C ILE A 377 -24.14 24.95 -10.27
N ALA A 378 -24.52 25.29 -11.49
CA ALA A 378 -25.38 24.43 -12.29
C ALA A 378 -25.20 24.60 -13.79
N ILE A 379 -25.43 23.51 -14.51
CA ILE A 379 -25.82 23.53 -15.92
C ILE A 379 -27.35 23.45 -16.06
N ARG A 380 -28.05 22.95 -15.02
CA ARG A 380 -29.51 22.93 -14.87
C ARG A 380 -29.93 23.31 -13.45
N PRO A 381 -30.44 24.53 -13.23
CA PRO A 381 -30.76 25.02 -11.89
C PRO A 381 -31.78 24.15 -11.11
N GLU A 382 -32.68 23.48 -11.81
CA GLU A 382 -33.68 22.58 -11.21
C GLU A 382 -33.08 21.31 -10.59
N SER A 383 -31.84 20.96 -10.96
CA SER A 383 -31.12 19.79 -10.47
C SER A 383 -30.15 20.13 -9.32
N ILE A 384 -30.17 21.37 -8.82
CA ILE A 384 -29.38 21.80 -7.67
C ILE A 384 -29.91 21.13 -6.41
N THR A 385 -29.04 20.42 -5.70
CA THR A 385 -29.42 19.83 -4.41
C THR A 385 -29.49 20.88 -3.29
N ARG A 386 -30.52 20.77 -2.44
CA ARG A 386 -30.77 21.66 -1.29
C ARG A 386 -30.06 21.22 -0.01
N HIS A 387 -29.49 20.03 -0.01
CA HIS A 387 -28.71 19.47 1.08
C HIS A 387 -27.60 18.61 0.48
N GLU A 388 -26.68 18.19 1.31
CA GLU A 388 -25.67 17.24 0.91
C GLU A 388 -26.32 15.90 0.51
N VAL A 389 -25.93 15.36 -0.65
CA VAL A 389 -26.55 14.17 -1.24
C VAL A 389 -25.48 13.16 -1.66
N ILE A 390 -25.77 11.88 -1.45
CA ILE A 390 -24.97 10.78 -2.00
C ILE A 390 -25.70 10.18 -3.20
N VAL A 391 -25.05 10.16 -4.35
CA VAL A 391 -25.53 9.50 -5.58
C VAL A 391 -24.66 8.29 -5.91
N THR A 392 -25.26 7.29 -6.54
CA THR A 392 -24.56 6.12 -7.10
C THR A 392 -24.55 6.25 -8.61
N VAL A 393 -23.39 6.10 -9.23
CA VAL A 393 -23.24 6.06 -10.69
C VAL A 393 -22.78 4.66 -11.08
N THR A 394 -23.53 3.98 -11.92
CA THR A 394 -23.24 2.59 -12.32
C THR A 394 -23.03 2.55 -13.83
N ASN A 395 -21.91 1.99 -14.28
CA ASN A 395 -21.76 1.62 -15.69
C ASN A 395 -22.62 0.37 -15.97
N ARG A 396 -23.54 0.45 -16.91
CA ARG A 396 -24.56 -0.59 -17.10
C ARG A 396 -23.93 -1.89 -17.65
N PRO A 397 -24.38 -3.07 -17.18
CA PRO A 397 -23.88 -4.37 -17.63
C PRO A 397 -24.19 -4.64 -19.12
N GLU A 398 -25.31 -4.09 -19.58
CA GLU A 398 -25.78 -4.15 -20.96
C GLU A 398 -25.92 -2.75 -21.54
N PRO A 399 -25.69 -2.57 -22.85
CA PRO A 399 -25.28 -3.57 -23.85
C PRO A 399 -23.77 -3.91 -23.79
N TRP A 400 -23.19 -4.51 -24.85
CA TRP A 400 -21.80 -4.95 -24.88
C TRP A 400 -20.77 -3.83 -24.65
N HIS A 401 -21.12 -2.56 -24.88
CA HIS A 401 -20.23 -1.40 -24.71
C HIS A 401 -20.33 -0.76 -23.32
N SER A 402 -19.27 -0.06 -22.92
CA SER A 402 -19.13 0.63 -21.61
C SER A 402 -19.62 2.08 -21.61
N LEU A 403 -20.44 2.48 -22.57
CA LEU A 403 -20.91 3.87 -22.71
C LEU A 403 -22.23 4.18 -21.99
N ASP A 404 -22.90 3.16 -21.41
CA ASP A 404 -24.20 3.32 -20.75
C ASP A 404 -24.05 3.44 -19.23
N TYR A 405 -24.81 4.34 -18.62
CA TYR A 405 -24.75 4.60 -17.17
C TYR A 405 -26.14 4.80 -16.56
N SER A 406 -26.33 4.40 -15.31
CA SER A 406 -27.44 4.87 -14.45
C SER A 406 -26.91 5.73 -13.31
N ILE A 407 -27.65 6.76 -12.95
CA ILE A 407 -27.37 7.62 -11.81
C ILE A 407 -28.56 7.57 -10.86
N GLU A 408 -28.33 7.12 -9.63
CA GLU A 408 -29.36 6.81 -8.65
C GLU A 408 -29.12 7.54 -7.33
N HIS A 409 -30.19 7.95 -6.66
CA HIS A 409 -30.16 8.46 -5.30
C HIS A 409 -31.19 7.72 -4.45
N ALA A 410 -30.76 7.15 -3.33
CA ALA A 410 -31.63 6.37 -2.43
C ALA A 410 -32.47 5.29 -3.17
N GLY A 411 -31.87 4.63 -4.17
CA GLY A 411 -32.54 3.61 -5.00
C GLY A 411 -33.50 4.15 -6.06
N THR A 412 -33.61 5.48 -6.20
CA THR A 412 -34.40 6.12 -7.27
C THR A 412 -33.47 6.58 -8.39
N GLU A 413 -33.71 6.11 -9.61
CA GLU A 413 -32.99 6.56 -10.80
C GLU A 413 -33.33 8.03 -11.11
N LEU A 414 -32.29 8.86 -11.14
CA LEU A 414 -32.36 10.30 -11.45
C LEU A 414 -32.11 10.56 -12.93
N PHE A 415 -31.08 9.91 -13.48
CA PHE A 415 -30.64 10.10 -14.86
C PHE A 415 -30.18 8.78 -15.48
N THR A 416 -30.34 8.68 -16.79
CA THR A 416 -29.78 7.58 -17.60
C THR A 416 -28.86 8.14 -18.66
N VAL A 417 -27.85 7.37 -19.03
CA VAL A 417 -26.92 7.72 -20.10
C VAL A 417 -26.92 6.60 -21.12
N HIS A 418 -27.19 6.95 -22.37
CA HIS A 418 -27.18 6.04 -23.50
C HIS A 418 -26.05 6.41 -24.45
N GLY A 419 -25.09 5.51 -24.59
CA GLY A 419 -23.96 5.63 -25.49
C GLY A 419 -24.29 5.25 -26.92
N GLN A 420 -23.59 5.89 -27.86
CA GLN A 420 -23.67 5.63 -29.29
C GLN A 420 -22.31 5.14 -29.79
N PRO A 421 -21.98 3.84 -29.61
CA PRO A 421 -20.64 3.29 -29.85
C PRO A 421 -20.18 3.41 -31.31
N TRP A 422 -21.13 3.56 -32.25
CA TRP A 422 -20.87 3.64 -33.68
C TRP A 422 -20.62 5.07 -34.18
N LYS A 423 -20.87 6.10 -33.35
CA LYS A 423 -20.47 7.47 -33.69
C LYS A 423 -18.99 7.66 -33.38
N ILE A 424 -18.23 8.23 -34.32
CA ILE A 424 -16.80 8.57 -34.15
C ILE A 424 -16.58 9.44 -32.91
N SER A 425 -17.54 10.29 -32.57
CA SER A 425 -17.51 11.15 -31.39
C SER A 425 -17.78 10.45 -30.05
N GLN A 426 -18.06 9.14 -30.05
CA GLN A 426 -18.46 8.36 -28.86
C GLN A 426 -19.55 9.07 -28.04
N ALA A 427 -20.60 9.52 -28.75
CA ALA A 427 -21.64 10.35 -28.16
C ALA A 427 -22.39 9.61 -27.03
N ARG A 428 -22.77 10.34 -25.99
CA ARG A 428 -23.52 9.87 -24.82
C ARG A 428 -24.70 10.81 -24.57
N MET A 429 -25.91 10.28 -24.64
CA MET A 429 -27.15 11.02 -24.42
C MET A 429 -27.62 10.86 -22.99
N PHE A 430 -27.66 11.95 -22.24
CA PHE A 430 -28.20 12.01 -20.88
C PHE A 430 -29.71 12.22 -20.95
N HIS A 431 -30.47 11.48 -20.15
CA HIS A 431 -31.92 11.64 -20.02
C HIS A 431 -32.30 11.82 -18.56
N ASP A 432 -33.38 12.54 -18.31
CA ASP A 432 -34.01 12.56 -16.99
C ASP A 432 -34.81 11.27 -16.73
N ARG A 433 -35.38 11.19 -15.52
CA ARG A 433 -36.23 10.07 -15.09
C ARG A 433 -37.45 9.83 -15.98
N SER A 434 -37.95 10.83 -16.72
CA SER A 434 -39.08 10.67 -17.64
C SER A 434 -38.64 10.13 -19.01
N GLY A 435 -37.34 10.06 -19.26
CA GLY A 435 -36.76 9.70 -20.56
C GLY A 435 -36.60 10.90 -21.50
N LEU A 436 -36.77 12.13 -21.03
CA LEU A 436 -36.53 13.31 -21.85
C LEU A 436 -35.02 13.55 -21.99
N PRO A 437 -34.50 13.82 -23.20
CA PRO A 437 -33.08 14.09 -23.40
C PRO A 437 -32.71 15.43 -22.76
N LEU A 438 -31.63 15.41 -21.97
CA LEU A 438 -31.09 16.58 -21.27
C LEU A 438 -29.88 17.16 -22.00
N PHE A 439 -28.95 16.30 -22.42
CA PHE A 439 -27.67 16.70 -23.02
C PHE A 439 -27.11 15.63 -23.95
N GLU A 440 -26.29 16.05 -24.90
CA GLU A 440 -25.38 15.18 -25.66
C GLU A 440 -23.92 15.48 -25.25
N LEU A 441 -23.22 14.51 -24.66
CA LEU A 441 -21.78 14.57 -24.42
C LEU A 441 -21.05 13.91 -25.59
N ARG A 442 -20.11 14.63 -26.21
CA ARG A 442 -19.32 14.15 -27.36
C ARG A 442 -17.85 14.43 -27.18
N CYS A 443 -17.01 13.50 -27.59
CA CYS A 443 -15.59 13.78 -27.85
C CYS A 443 -15.49 14.64 -29.13
N GLN A 444 -14.54 15.57 -29.17
CA GLN A 444 -14.34 16.40 -30.37
C GLN A 444 -13.96 15.54 -31.61
N TRP A 445 -13.27 14.42 -31.37
CA TRP A 445 -12.93 13.37 -32.33
C TRP A 445 -12.67 12.04 -31.58
N TYR A 446 -12.45 10.94 -32.29
CA TYR A 446 -12.16 9.64 -31.68
C TYR A 446 -10.94 9.70 -30.77
N ASP A 447 -11.03 9.12 -29.56
CA ASP A 447 -9.97 9.10 -28.54
C ASP A 447 -9.48 10.49 -28.08
N SER A 448 -10.30 11.52 -28.28
CA SER A 448 -9.98 12.87 -27.86
C SER A 448 -10.03 13.02 -26.34
N SER A 449 -9.01 13.66 -25.77
CA SER A 449 -9.01 14.13 -24.38
C SER A 449 -9.92 15.34 -24.17
N SER A 450 -10.48 15.93 -25.23
CA SER A 450 -11.39 17.08 -25.18
C SER A 450 -12.83 16.66 -25.47
N LEU A 451 -13.73 17.01 -24.55
CA LEU A 451 -15.15 16.71 -24.63
C LEU A 451 -16.00 17.99 -24.59
N CYS A 452 -17.14 17.94 -25.24
CA CYS A 452 -18.13 19.01 -25.27
C CYS A 452 -19.52 18.45 -24.94
N LEU A 453 -20.22 19.13 -24.05
CA LEU A 453 -21.61 18.88 -23.70
C LEU A 453 -22.50 19.91 -24.40
N ARG A 454 -23.57 19.45 -25.05
CA ARG A 454 -24.53 20.30 -25.77
C ARG A 454 -25.95 20.05 -25.30
N LEU A 455 -26.81 21.06 -25.47
CA LEU A 455 -28.25 20.86 -25.37
C LEU A 455 -28.75 20.06 -26.60
N PRO A 456 -29.82 19.25 -26.44
CA PRO A 456 -30.41 18.51 -27.55
C PRO A 456 -30.79 19.43 -28.71
N GLY A 457 -30.30 19.13 -29.91
CA GLY A 457 -30.55 19.92 -31.12
C GLY A 457 -29.76 21.24 -31.22
N GLY A 458 -28.91 21.56 -30.25
CA GLY A 458 -28.04 22.73 -30.27
C GLY A 458 -26.61 22.42 -30.73
N ASP A 459 -25.96 23.41 -31.34
CA ASP A 459 -24.56 23.28 -31.79
C ASP A 459 -23.52 23.85 -30.82
N GLN A 460 -23.95 24.65 -29.84
CA GLN A 460 -23.08 25.32 -28.89
C GLN A 460 -22.73 24.39 -27.71
N CYS A 461 -21.44 24.34 -27.36
CA CYS A 461 -20.97 23.69 -26.14
C CYS A 461 -21.36 24.53 -24.93
N ILE A 462 -22.10 23.95 -23.99
CA ILE A 462 -22.47 24.60 -22.71
C ILE A 462 -21.49 24.24 -21.60
N LEU A 463 -20.75 23.15 -21.79
CA LEU A 463 -19.67 22.68 -20.93
C LEU A 463 -18.60 22.03 -21.80
N GLU A 464 -17.35 22.36 -21.52
CA GLU A 464 -16.16 21.77 -22.14
C GLU A 464 -15.33 21.07 -21.06
N ALA A 465 -14.72 19.93 -21.41
CA ALA A 465 -13.87 19.20 -20.48
C ALA A 465 -12.58 18.74 -21.18
N LYS A 466 -11.48 18.82 -20.45
CA LYS A 466 -10.17 18.33 -20.90
C LYS A 466 -9.59 17.35 -19.89
N LEU A 467 -9.44 16.11 -20.31
CA LEU A 467 -8.79 15.05 -19.54
C LEU A 467 -7.27 15.19 -19.60
N ARG A 468 -6.57 15.13 -18.46
CA ARG A 468 -5.09 15.25 -18.39
C ARG A 468 -4.44 14.01 -17.78
N VAL A 469 -3.32 13.56 -18.34
CA VAL A 469 -2.64 12.31 -17.94
C VAL A 469 -1.59 12.54 -16.85
N ALA A 470 -1.03 13.75 -16.75
CA ALA A 470 0.03 14.08 -15.79
C ALA A 470 -0.43 13.89 -14.32
N MET A 471 0.45 13.32 -13.48
CA MET A 471 0.17 13.00 -12.07
C MET A 471 -0.05 14.25 -11.20
N ASN A 472 0.65 15.34 -11.49
CA ASN A 472 0.57 16.61 -10.75
C ASN A 472 -0.48 17.58 -11.33
N ALA A 473 -1.37 17.08 -12.19
CA ALA A 473 -2.40 17.87 -12.84
C ALA A 473 -3.78 17.28 -12.51
N PRO A 474 -4.83 18.12 -12.49
CA PRO A 474 -6.19 17.62 -12.38
C PRO A 474 -6.48 16.62 -13.51
N ARG A 475 -7.02 15.45 -13.15
CA ARG A 475 -7.43 14.38 -14.06
C ARG A 475 -8.40 14.88 -15.12
N ALA A 476 -9.26 15.82 -14.75
CA ALA A 476 -10.12 16.57 -15.66
C ALA A 476 -10.19 18.03 -15.24
N VAL A 477 -10.16 18.93 -16.23
CA VAL A 477 -10.56 20.34 -16.05
C VAL A 477 -11.84 20.54 -16.85
N VAL A 478 -12.89 21.03 -16.20
CA VAL A 478 -14.22 21.23 -16.77
C VAL A 478 -14.57 22.71 -16.68
N THR A 479 -14.90 23.31 -17.81
CA THR A 479 -15.31 24.71 -17.91
C THR A 479 -16.75 24.77 -18.37
N PHE A 480 -17.60 25.53 -17.68
CA PHE A 480 -19.02 25.66 -18.07
C PHE A 480 -19.60 27.02 -17.70
N ARG A 481 -20.68 27.38 -18.38
CA ARG A 481 -21.45 28.57 -18.07
C ARG A 481 -22.41 28.30 -16.92
N ASN A 482 -22.32 29.06 -15.84
CA ASN A 482 -23.19 28.85 -14.67
C ASN A 482 -24.63 29.29 -14.92
N ALA A 483 -25.55 28.33 -15.06
CA ALA A 483 -26.97 28.58 -15.23
C ALA A 483 -27.68 29.01 -13.92
N ALA A 484 -27.03 28.85 -12.77
CA ALA A 484 -27.62 29.20 -11.48
C ALA A 484 -27.59 30.70 -11.16
N GLN A 485 -26.77 31.50 -11.86
CA GLN A 485 -26.73 32.95 -11.67
C GLN A 485 -27.89 33.63 -12.41
N GLN A 486 -28.66 34.47 -11.71
CA GLN A 486 -29.63 35.36 -12.36
C GLN A 486 -28.89 36.50 -13.09
N PRO A 487 -29.41 36.99 -14.23
CA PRO A 487 -28.80 38.12 -14.94
C PRO A 487 -28.71 39.33 -14.00
N ARG A 488 -27.51 39.88 -13.79
CA ARG A 488 -27.36 41.16 -13.07
C ARG A 488 -28.08 42.25 -13.88
N SER A 489 -28.90 43.04 -13.21
CA SER A 489 -29.68 44.15 -13.76
C SER A 489 -28.85 45.36 -14.21
N SER A 490 -27.59 45.18 -14.58
CA SER A 490 -26.70 46.27 -15.02
C SER A 490 -25.62 45.75 -15.98
N GLY A 491 -25.92 45.75 -17.29
CA GLY A 491 -24.99 46.03 -18.40
C GLY A 491 -23.67 45.27 -18.54
N ALA A 492 -23.34 44.29 -17.70
CA ALA A 492 -22.11 43.50 -17.78
C ALA A 492 -22.44 42.10 -18.31
N GLU A 493 -22.39 41.93 -19.63
CA GLU A 493 -22.56 40.66 -20.35
C GLU A 493 -21.35 39.71 -20.19
N GLN A 494 -20.90 39.44 -18.97
CA GLN A 494 -20.00 38.31 -18.74
C GLN A 494 -20.57 37.44 -17.64
N SER A 495 -21.38 36.48 -18.09
CA SER A 495 -21.63 35.25 -17.33
C SER A 495 -20.27 34.62 -17.04
N GLU A 496 -19.83 34.61 -15.79
CA GLU A 496 -18.55 34.01 -15.41
C GLU A 496 -18.54 32.52 -15.77
N GLU A 497 -17.59 32.13 -16.62
CA GLU A 497 -17.28 30.71 -16.81
C GLU A 497 -16.68 30.16 -15.51
N ILE A 498 -17.21 29.03 -15.06
CA ILE A 498 -16.70 28.33 -13.88
C ILE A 498 -15.74 27.25 -14.33
N VAL A 499 -14.58 27.19 -13.68
CA VAL A 499 -13.63 26.10 -13.79
C VAL A 499 -13.80 25.15 -12.61
N LEU A 500 -14.01 23.87 -12.92
CA LEU A 500 -14.11 22.75 -12.01
C LEU A 500 -12.96 21.78 -12.30
N GLU A 501 -12.20 21.44 -11.26
CA GLU A 501 -11.05 20.55 -11.38
C GLU A 501 -11.31 19.24 -10.66
N VAL A 502 -10.96 18.12 -11.29
CA VAL A 502 -11.04 16.80 -10.67
C VAL A 502 -9.63 16.33 -10.37
N HIS A 503 -9.30 16.19 -9.09
CA HIS A 503 -7.99 15.72 -8.63
C HIS A 503 -8.09 14.30 -8.10
N ALA A 504 -7.14 13.43 -8.45
CA ALA A 504 -7.07 12.10 -7.85
C ALA A 504 -6.39 12.19 -6.47
N GLN A 505 -6.96 11.50 -5.48
CA GLN A 505 -6.38 11.39 -4.14
C GLN A 505 -5.49 10.14 -4.01
N ASP A 506 -5.53 9.26 -5.00
CA ASP A 506 -4.71 8.05 -5.11
C ASP A 506 -4.34 7.76 -6.58
N LEU A 507 -3.36 6.88 -6.78
CA LEU A 507 -2.84 6.53 -8.11
C LEU A 507 -3.85 5.76 -8.98
N TYR A 508 -4.80 5.05 -8.38
CA TYR A 508 -5.76 4.19 -9.07
C TYR A 508 -7.09 4.90 -9.39
N ASN A 509 -7.19 6.20 -9.10
CA ASN A 509 -8.43 6.97 -9.22
C ASN A 509 -9.60 6.32 -8.42
N ILE A 510 -9.29 5.71 -7.27
CA ILE A 510 -10.29 5.14 -6.37
C ILE A 510 -11.07 6.26 -5.71
N LEU A 511 -10.41 7.30 -5.22
CA LEU A 511 -11.00 8.50 -4.68
C LEU A 511 -10.53 9.72 -5.48
N GLN A 512 -11.49 10.51 -5.93
CA GLN A 512 -11.24 11.78 -6.62
C GLN A 512 -12.02 12.89 -5.93
N VAL A 513 -11.41 14.06 -5.84
CA VAL A 513 -12.04 15.26 -5.30
C VAL A 513 -12.36 16.21 -6.43
N VAL A 514 -13.56 16.79 -6.39
CA VAL A 514 -14.02 17.82 -7.30
C VAL A 514 -13.87 19.17 -6.61
N VAL A 515 -13.07 20.04 -7.21
CA VAL A 515 -12.68 21.34 -6.63
C VAL A 515 -13.23 22.46 -7.49
N VAL A 516 -13.92 23.42 -6.87
CA VAL A 516 -14.37 24.67 -7.50
C VAL A 516 -13.94 25.83 -6.61
N GLN A 517 -13.15 26.77 -7.14
CA GLN A 517 -12.66 27.93 -6.39
C GLN A 517 -12.10 27.56 -4.99
N ASN A 518 -11.25 26.54 -4.93
CA ASN A 518 -10.62 26.03 -3.71
C ASN A 518 -11.60 25.42 -2.68
N ARG A 519 -12.81 25.03 -3.10
CA ARG A 519 -13.79 24.28 -2.30
C ARG A 519 -13.93 22.87 -2.83
N ASN A 520 -13.86 21.87 -1.95
CA ASN A 520 -14.07 20.47 -2.29
C ASN A 520 -15.58 20.20 -2.36
N VAL A 521 -16.18 20.39 -3.54
CA VAL A 521 -17.64 20.38 -3.72
C VAL A 521 -18.23 18.98 -3.92
N ALA A 522 -17.41 17.99 -4.28
CA ALA A 522 -17.81 16.59 -4.34
C ALA A 522 -16.62 15.64 -4.17
N TYR A 523 -16.90 14.43 -3.70
CA TYR A 523 -15.94 13.31 -3.70
C TYR A 523 -16.51 12.15 -4.50
N ILE A 524 -15.77 11.67 -5.48
CA ILE A 524 -16.10 10.53 -6.35
C ILE A 524 -15.30 9.33 -5.87
N HIS A 525 -15.97 8.29 -5.36
CA HIS A 525 -15.34 7.07 -4.90
C HIS A 525 -15.72 5.89 -5.78
N ARG A 526 -14.75 5.30 -6.49
CA ARG A 526 -14.91 4.10 -7.30
C ARG A 526 -15.00 2.88 -6.39
N ILE A 527 -16.08 2.13 -6.54
CA ILE A 527 -16.31 0.87 -5.85
C ILE A 527 -15.41 -0.21 -6.48
N THR A 528 -14.56 -0.82 -5.66
CA THR A 528 -13.63 -1.89 -6.05
C THR A 528 -14.11 -3.29 -5.63
N ASP A 529 -15.16 -3.36 -4.81
CA ASP A 529 -15.75 -4.61 -4.33
C ASP A 529 -16.49 -5.35 -5.45
N ARG A 530 -15.88 -6.40 -5.98
CA ARG A 530 -16.41 -7.22 -7.08
C ARG A 530 -17.77 -7.84 -6.76
N SER A 531 -18.13 -8.04 -5.48
CA SER A 531 -19.42 -8.63 -5.12
C SER A 531 -20.61 -7.72 -5.42
N VAL A 532 -20.38 -6.42 -5.58
CA VAL A 532 -21.43 -5.42 -5.87
C VAL A 532 -21.30 -4.77 -7.25
N LEU A 533 -20.30 -5.19 -8.04
CA LEU A 533 -20.13 -4.77 -9.43
C LEU A 533 -20.95 -5.66 -10.35
N ALA A 534 -21.58 -5.07 -11.36
CA ALA A 534 -22.35 -5.82 -12.34
C ALA A 534 -21.42 -6.57 -13.30
N GLU A 535 -21.75 -7.83 -13.63
CA GLU A 535 -21.02 -8.59 -14.65
C GLU A 535 -21.43 -8.14 -16.06
N GLY A 536 -20.47 -7.72 -16.88
CA GLY A 536 -20.67 -7.36 -18.29
C GLY A 536 -20.70 -8.59 -19.20
N GLN A 537 -21.31 -8.47 -20.39
CA GLN A 537 -21.55 -9.61 -21.28
C GLN A 537 -20.29 -10.24 -21.94
N ARG A 538 -19.16 -9.53 -22.09
CA ARG A 538 -17.91 -10.06 -22.71
C ARG A 538 -16.63 -9.38 -22.19
N PRO A 539 -15.46 -10.08 -22.18
CA PRO A 539 -14.14 -9.47 -21.98
C PRO A 539 -13.86 -8.33 -22.98
N PRO A 540 -13.02 -7.33 -22.63
CA PRO A 540 -12.18 -7.25 -21.43
C PRO A 540 -12.88 -6.66 -20.18
N PHE A 541 -14.18 -6.36 -20.25
CA PHE A 541 -14.91 -5.64 -19.19
C PHE A 541 -15.86 -6.53 -18.41
N ARG A 542 -15.34 -7.61 -17.82
CA ARG A 542 -16.17 -8.54 -17.05
C ARG A 542 -16.86 -7.87 -15.86
N PHE A 543 -16.22 -6.91 -15.19
CA PHE A 543 -16.84 -6.13 -14.11
C PHE A 543 -17.03 -4.68 -14.55
N ARG A 544 -18.28 -4.21 -14.52
CA ARG A 544 -18.59 -2.82 -14.86
C ARG A 544 -18.26 -1.89 -13.68
N PRO A 545 -17.54 -0.78 -13.92
CA PRO A 545 -17.25 0.20 -12.88
C PRO A 545 -18.52 0.78 -12.24
N LYS A 546 -18.43 1.05 -10.94
CA LYS A 546 -19.49 1.68 -10.14
C LYS A 546 -18.85 2.71 -9.21
N TRP A 547 -19.53 3.82 -8.95
CA TRP A 547 -19.05 4.90 -8.10
C TRP A 547 -20.13 5.34 -7.10
N THR A 548 -19.69 5.73 -5.91
CA THR A 548 -20.48 6.49 -4.94
C THR A 548 -19.95 7.91 -4.90
N VAL A 549 -20.83 8.91 -4.96
CA VAL A 549 -20.42 10.32 -5.04
C VAL A 549 -21.15 11.13 -3.99
N ARG A 550 -20.42 11.79 -3.09
CA ARG A 550 -20.95 12.72 -2.08
C ARG A 550 -20.87 14.12 -2.67
N VAL A 551 -22.00 14.81 -2.71
CA VAL A 551 -22.18 16.09 -3.42
C VAL A 551 -22.64 17.15 -2.43
N ALA A 552 -21.97 18.30 -2.43
CA ALA A 552 -22.33 19.42 -1.55
C ALA A 552 -23.70 20.02 -1.91
N GLU A 553 -24.35 20.59 -0.90
CA GLU A 553 -25.48 21.51 -1.10
C GLU A 553 -25.10 22.65 -2.05
N GLY A 554 -26.02 23.02 -2.95
CA GLY A 554 -25.79 24.08 -3.93
C GLY A 554 -25.11 23.62 -5.23
N VAL A 555 -24.86 22.32 -5.39
CA VAL A 555 -24.30 21.72 -6.61
C VAL A 555 -25.37 21.00 -7.41
N ASP A 556 -25.34 21.17 -8.72
CA ASP A 556 -26.19 20.45 -9.68
C ASP A 556 -25.80 18.97 -9.82
N LEU A 557 -26.75 18.06 -9.55
CA LEU A 557 -26.53 16.62 -9.67
C LEU A 557 -26.30 16.16 -11.11
N SER A 558 -26.86 16.85 -12.11
CA SER A 558 -26.65 16.54 -13.52
C SER A 558 -25.25 16.95 -13.99
N LEU A 559 -24.69 18.04 -13.47
CA LEU A 559 -23.29 18.42 -13.66
C LEU A 559 -22.36 17.32 -13.11
N ILE A 560 -22.60 16.85 -11.89
CA ILE A 560 -21.80 15.78 -11.27
C ILE A 560 -21.93 14.47 -12.06
N ALA A 561 -23.13 14.11 -12.53
CA ALA A 561 -23.31 12.94 -13.39
C ALA A 561 -22.44 13.03 -14.66
N VAL A 562 -22.41 14.20 -15.32
CA VAL A 562 -21.54 14.43 -16.48
C VAL A 562 -20.06 14.29 -16.12
N VAL A 563 -19.61 14.87 -15.00
CA VAL A 563 -18.22 14.79 -14.54
C VAL A 563 -17.79 13.34 -14.31
N VAL A 564 -18.61 12.54 -13.62
CA VAL A 564 -18.30 11.13 -13.33
C VAL A 564 -18.21 10.31 -14.61
N VAL A 565 -19.10 10.55 -15.58
CA VAL A 565 -19.07 9.89 -16.89
C VAL A 565 -17.82 10.28 -17.70
N ILE A 566 -17.33 11.52 -17.57
CA ILE A 566 -16.10 11.99 -18.21
C ILE A 566 -14.89 11.26 -17.62
N VAL A 567 -14.74 11.22 -16.29
CA VAL A 567 -13.57 10.57 -15.65
C VAL A 567 -13.66 9.05 -15.68
N GLY A 568 -14.87 8.49 -15.70
CA GLY A 568 -15.14 7.05 -15.82
C GLY A 568 -14.72 6.45 -17.15
N GLN A 569 -14.60 7.27 -18.22
CA GLN A 569 -14.11 6.83 -19.53
C GLN A 569 -12.69 6.24 -19.47
N ARG A 570 -11.85 6.68 -18.52
CA ARG A 570 -10.48 6.15 -18.34
C ARG A 570 -10.41 4.89 -17.48
N ALA A 571 -11.31 4.75 -16.50
CA ALA A 571 -11.37 3.56 -15.65
C ALA A 571 -11.71 2.28 -16.43
N GLY A 572 -12.32 2.41 -17.61
CA GLY A 572 -12.55 1.30 -18.54
C GLY A 572 -11.33 0.92 -19.37
N LEU A 573 -10.21 1.63 -19.35
CA LEU A 573 -8.99 1.26 -20.10
C LEU A 573 -7.93 0.59 -19.21
N ASP A 574 -7.99 0.82 -17.90
CA ASP A 574 -7.02 0.29 -16.92
C ASP A 574 -7.32 -1.15 -16.45
N VAL A 575 -8.39 -1.78 -16.96
CA VAL A 575 -8.67 -3.21 -16.75
C VAL A 575 -7.97 -4.00 -17.84
N GLY A 576 -6.64 -4.04 -17.78
CA GLY A 576 -5.85 -5.03 -18.51
C GLY A 576 -6.04 -6.38 -17.85
N ASP A 577 -6.80 -7.27 -18.50
CA ASP A 577 -6.84 -8.70 -18.14
C ASP A 577 -5.45 -9.30 -18.40
N GLY A 578 -4.67 -9.48 -17.32
CA GLY A 578 -3.41 -10.21 -17.26
C GLY A 578 -3.37 -11.05 -16.01
#